data_AF-A0A6A6N7X1-F1
#
_entry.id   AF-A0A6A6N7X1-F1
#
_cell.length_a   1.000
_cell.length_b   1.000
_cell.length_c   1.000
_cell.angle_alpha   90.00
_cell.angle_beta   90.00
_cell.angle_gamma   90.00
#
_symmetry.space_group_name_H-M   'P 1'
#
loop_
_entity.id
_entity.type
_entity.pdbx_description
1 polymer ?
#
loop_
_entity_poly.entity_id
_entity_poly.type
_entity_poly.pdbx_seq_one_letter_code
_entity_poly.pdbx_strand_id
1 'polypeptide(L)'
;MATSSLATSLSRLAPFRLAINKSSSIPSFLHHSSAKNLNRLRLFSMASEPKESPANNPGLHTTLDEATKGYFMQQTMYRIKDPKISLDFYSRVLGMSLLKRLDLPDMKFSLYFMGYEDPASAPSDPVERTVWTFGQKATIELTHNWGTESDPDFKGYHNGNSEPRGFGKMKGIAFIKDPDGYWIEIFDLKTIGKTTASAA
;
A
#
# COMPACT_ATOMS: atom_id res chain seq x y z
N MET A 1 3.73 36.83 24.09
CA MET A 1 2.78 37.57 23.24
C MET A 1 3.57 38.22 22.10
N ALA A 2 3.37 37.76 20.88
CA ALA A 2 3.41 38.54 19.63
C ALA A 2 3.26 37.54 18.48
N THR A 3 2.05 37.56 17.92
CA THR A 3 1.62 36.88 16.71
C THR A 3 2.34 37.46 15.48
N SER A 4 2.75 36.62 14.53
CA SER A 4 2.93 37.07 13.14
C SER A 4 2.23 36.11 12.19
N SER A 5 1.35 36.70 11.42
CA SER A 5 0.33 36.11 10.59
C SER A 5 0.62 36.45 9.13
N LEU A 6 0.31 35.48 8.27
CA LEU A 6 -0.11 35.60 6.88
C LEU A 6 0.90 35.97 5.77
N ALA A 7 0.88 35.05 4.79
CA ALA A 7 0.63 35.26 3.37
C ALA A 7 1.82 35.67 2.47
N THR A 8 2.13 34.78 1.52
CA THR A 8 2.70 35.19 0.23
C THR A 8 1.92 34.53 -0.90
N SER A 9 1.36 35.44 -1.70
CA SER A 9 0.54 35.34 -2.91
C SER A 9 0.87 34.22 -3.91
N LEU A 10 -0.20 33.61 -4.44
CA LEU A 10 -0.22 32.78 -5.63
C LEU A 10 -0.65 33.60 -6.86
N SER A 11 -0.02 33.26 -8.00
CA SER A 11 -0.55 33.28 -9.37
C SER A 11 -0.79 34.62 -10.11
N ARG A 12 -0.08 34.78 -11.23
CA ARG A 12 -0.59 35.37 -12.49
C ARG A 12 0.18 34.77 -13.69
N LEU A 13 -0.45 33.86 -14.42
CA LEU A 13 -0.10 33.54 -15.81
C LEU A 13 -1.41 33.43 -16.59
N ALA A 14 -1.55 34.29 -17.61
CA ALA A 14 -2.72 34.40 -18.47
C ALA A 14 -2.68 33.34 -19.60
N PRO A 15 -3.82 32.96 -20.18
CA PRO A 15 -3.88 31.93 -21.22
C PRO A 15 -3.66 32.52 -22.62
N PHE A 16 -2.85 31.84 -23.44
CA PHE A 16 -2.82 32.05 -24.88
C PHE A 16 -3.83 31.11 -25.56
N ARG A 17 -4.83 31.69 -26.22
CA ARG A 17 -5.73 31.02 -27.17
C ARG A 17 -5.09 31.08 -28.56
N LEU A 18 -5.08 29.97 -29.29
CA LEU A 18 -5.06 29.98 -30.75
C LEU A 18 -6.12 28.99 -31.25
N ALA A 19 -7.07 29.53 -32.00
CA ALA A 19 -8.10 28.78 -32.72
C ALA A 19 -7.68 28.69 -34.20
N ILE A 20 -7.83 27.51 -34.82
CA ILE A 20 -8.02 27.41 -36.27
C ILE A 20 -9.12 26.38 -36.56
N ASN A 21 -10.08 26.86 -37.34
CA ASN A 21 -11.30 26.24 -37.86
C ASN A 21 -11.04 25.49 -39.17
N LYS A 22 -11.87 24.47 -39.46
CA LYS A 22 -12.63 24.20 -40.73
C LYS A 22 -13.05 22.71 -40.75
N SER A 23 -14.35 22.37 -40.80
CA SER A 23 -15.24 22.36 -42.00
C SER A 23 -14.73 21.34 -43.04
N SER A 24 -15.47 20.41 -43.62
CA SER A 24 -16.91 20.26 -43.85
C SER A 24 -17.20 18.87 -44.48
N SER A 25 -18.41 18.40 -44.25
CA SER A 25 -19.21 17.41 -44.99
C SER A 25 -19.07 17.36 -46.51
N ILE A 26 -19.38 16.21 -47.12
CA ILE A 26 -20.38 16.05 -48.22
C ILE A 26 -20.77 14.55 -48.40
N PRO A 27 -22.04 14.23 -48.74
CA PRO A 27 -22.61 12.88 -48.72
C PRO A 27 -22.71 12.22 -50.10
N SER A 28 -22.88 10.90 -50.16
CA SER A 28 -23.30 10.25 -51.41
C SER A 28 -24.03 8.91 -51.18
N PHE A 29 -25.32 8.97 -51.49
CA PHE A 29 -26.16 7.99 -52.20
C PHE A 29 -26.43 6.59 -51.59
N LEU A 30 -27.72 6.43 -51.27
CA LEU A 30 -28.48 5.20 -51.13
C LEU A 30 -28.18 4.20 -52.25
N HIS A 31 -27.87 2.96 -51.85
CA HIS A 31 -28.18 1.77 -52.65
C HIS A 31 -29.09 0.88 -51.81
N HIS A 32 -30.33 0.73 -52.27
CA HIS A 32 -31.31 -0.20 -51.73
C HIS A 32 -30.90 -1.61 -52.19
N SER A 33 -30.35 -2.41 -51.28
CA SER A 33 -30.21 -3.85 -51.48
C SER A 33 -30.84 -4.55 -50.29
N SER A 34 -31.96 -5.22 -50.56
CA SER A 34 -32.67 -6.09 -49.62
C SER A 34 -31.77 -7.28 -49.29
N ALA A 35 -30.99 -7.15 -48.21
CA ALA A 35 -30.24 -8.24 -47.62
C ALA A 35 -31.15 -8.96 -46.62
N LYS A 36 -31.52 -10.17 -47.01
CA LYS A 36 -32.32 -11.13 -46.24
C LYS A 36 -31.83 -11.24 -44.80
N ASN A 37 -32.79 -11.21 -43.87
CA ASN A 37 -32.67 -11.63 -42.49
C ASN A 37 -31.87 -12.93 -42.36
N LEU A 38 -30.57 -12.80 -42.13
CA LEU A 38 -29.74 -13.81 -41.50
C LEU A 38 -29.48 -13.27 -40.11
N ASN A 39 -30.40 -13.58 -39.19
CA ASN A 39 -30.10 -13.64 -37.77
C ASN A 39 -29.00 -14.67 -37.58
N ARG A 40 -27.77 -14.29 -37.90
CA ARG A 40 -26.56 -14.94 -37.44
C ARG A 40 -26.60 -14.72 -35.94
N LEU A 41 -27.12 -15.70 -35.21
CA LEU A 41 -26.91 -15.81 -33.78
C LEU A 41 -25.40 -15.70 -33.58
N ARG A 42 -24.92 -14.50 -33.24
CA ARG A 42 -23.71 -14.36 -32.46
C ARG A 42 -24.10 -14.97 -31.13
N LEU A 43 -23.75 -16.25 -30.98
CA LEU A 43 -23.57 -16.84 -29.68
C LEU A 43 -22.50 -15.98 -29.01
N PHE A 44 -22.92 -14.90 -28.36
CA PHE A 44 -22.05 -14.15 -27.47
C PHE A 44 -21.67 -15.16 -26.40
N SER A 45 -20.44 -15.65 -26.47
CA SER A 45 -19.78 -16.22 -25.31
C SER A 45 -19.86 -15.17 -24.22
N MET A 46 -20.84 -15.29 -23.33
CA MET A 46 -20.90 -14.55 -22.08
C MET A 46 -19.77 -15.09 -21.21
N ALA A 47 -18.53 -14.75 -21.57
CA ALA A 47 -17.45 -14.90 -20.61
C ALA A 47 -17.84 -13.97 -19.46
N SER A 48 -18.26 -14.58 -18.35
CA SER A 48 -18.50 -13.85 -17.10
C SER A 48 -17.27 -13.02 -16.80
N GLU A 49 -17.46 -11.79 -16.34
CA GLU A 49 -16.34 -10.94 -15.94
C GLU A 49 -15.45 -11.66 -14.90
N PRO A 50 -14.14 -11.34 -14.83
CA PRO A 50 -13.22 -11.93 -13.85
C PRO A 50 -13.72 -11.77 -12.41
N LYS A 51 -13.38 -12.71 -11.52
CA LYS A 51 -13.76 -12.65 -10.09
C LYS A 51 -13.27 -11.35 -9.43
N GLU A 52 -12.21 -10.73 -9.95
CA GLU A 52 -11.59 -9.50 -9.47
C GLU A 52 -12.24 -8.21 -10.01
N SER A 53 -13.22 -8.31 -10.92
CA SER A 53 -13.87 -7.12 -11.49
C SER A 53 -14.74 -6.38 -10.45
N PRO A 54 -14.95 -5.06 -10.56
CA PRO A 54 -15.87 -4.33 -9.70
C PRO A 54 -17.31 -4.86 -9.76
N ALA A 55 -17.75 -5.38 -10.91
CA ALA A 55 -19.09 -5.96 -11.03
C ALA A 55 -19.28 -7.18 -10.12
N ASN A 56 -18.20 -7.94 -9.88
CA ASN A 56 -18.19 -9.10 -9.00
C ASN A 56 -17.80 -8.76 -7.55
N ASN A 57 -17.39 -7.53 -7.25
CA ASN A 57 -16.98 -7.07 -5.91
C ASN A 57 -17.64 -5.74 -5.54
N PRO A 58 -18.92 -5.73 -5.10
CA PRO A 58 -19.61 -4.50 -4.71
C PRO A 58 -18.84 -3.72 -3.65
N GLY A 59 -18.59 -2.43 -3.91
CA GLY A 59 -17.79 -1.53 -3.05
C GLY A 59 -16.33 -1.35 -3.51
N LEU A 60 -15.86 -2.11 -4.50
CA LEU A 60 -14.56 -1.87 -5.15
C LEU A 60 -14.67 -0.69 -6.12
N HIS A 61 -13.85 0.35 -5.90
CA HIS A 61 -13.78 1.52 -6.77
C HIS A 61 -12.47 1.52 -7.57
N THR A 62 -12.56 1.83 -8.88
CA THR A 62 -11.39 1.93 -9.77
C THR A 62 -10.90 3.37 -9.98
N THR A 63 -11.59 4.33 -9.36
CA THR A 63 -11.28 5.75 -9.42
C THR A 63 -11.16 6.28 -7.99
N LEU A 64 -10.14 7.08 -7.74
CA LEU A 64 -9.95 7.76 -6.45
C LEU A 64 -10.75 9.05 -6.39
N ASP A 65 -11.13 9.45 -5.18
CA ASP A 65 -11.62 10.80 -4.93
C ASP A 65 -10.48 11.80 -5.15
N GLU A 66 -10.75 12.92 -5.82
CA GLU A 66 -9.76 13.97 -6.04
C GLU A 66 -9.24 14.55 -4.71
N ALA A 67 -10.04 14.53 -3.64
CA ALA A 67 -9.64 15.04 -2.32
C ALA A 67 -8.53 14.21 -1.64
N THR A 68 -8.40 12.92 -1.98
CA THR A 68 -7.41 12.01 -1.37
C THR A 68 -6.35 11.54 -2.37
N LYS A 69 -6.32 12.15 -3.55
CA LYS A 69 -5.39 11.80 -4.62
C LYS A 69 -3.95 11.99 -4.18
N GLY A 70 -3.17 10.91 -4.27
CA GLY A 70 -1.77 10.87 -3.85
C GLY A 70 -1.55 10.36 -2.43
N TYR A 71 -2.60 10.17 -1.62
CA TYR A 71 -2.45 9.50 -0.33
C TYR A 71 -2.24 8.00 -0.54
N PHE A 72 -1.55 7.35 0.39
CA PHE A 72 -1.34 5.91 0.40
C PHE A 72 -1.13 5.39 1.82
N MET A 73 -1.34 4.09 2.03
CA MET A 73 -1.04 3.43 3.29
C MET A 73 0.49 3.30 3.44
N GLN A 74 1.08 4.17 4.25
CA GLN A 74 2.53 4.29 4.37
C GLN A 74 3.12 3.23 5.30
N GLN A 75 2.46 2.93 6.44
CA GLN A 75 3.03 2.06 7.46
C GLN A 75 2.02 1.29 8.29
N THR A 76 2.49 0.18 8.85
CA THR A 76 1.88 -0.52 9.99
C THR A 76 2.85 -0.47 11.16
N MET A 77 2.35 -0.10 12.36
CA MET A 77 3.18 0.04 13.55
C MET A 77 3.01 -1.12 14.52
N TYR A 78 4.13 -1.67 15.00
CA TYR A 78 4.20 -2.62 16.10
C TYR A 78 5.05 -2.08 17.22
N ARG A 79 4.59 -2.30 18.46
CA ARG A 79 5.42 -2.06 19.64
C ARG A 79 6.30 -3.27 19.87
N ILE A 80 7.58 -3.01 20.10
CA ILE A 80 8.59 -4.05 20.24
C ILE A 80 9.32 -3.94 21.59
N LYS A 81 9.60 -5.09 22.19
CA LYS A 81 10.29 -5.17 23.48
C LYS A 81 11.78 -4.84 23.37
N ASP A 82 12.49 -5.50 22.46
CA ASP A 82 13.93 -5.35 22.28
C ASP A 82 14.28 -5.10 20.81
N PRO A 83 14.74 -3.89 20.45
CA PRO A 83 15.08 -3.56 19.06
C PRO A 83 16.19 -4.42 18.50
N LYS A 84 17.10 -4.97 19.32
CA LYS A 84 18.16 -5.85 18.82
C LYS A 84 17.58 -7.14 18.24
N ILE A 85 16.60 -7.73 18.93
CA ILE A 85 15.97 -8.99 18.50
C ILE A 85 15.06 -8.72 17.29
N SER A 86 14.26 -7.65 17.35
CA SER A 86 13.35 -7.32 16.26
C SER A 86 14.09 -6.90 14.99
N LEU A 87 15.14 -6.07 15.07
CA LEU A 87 15.92 -5.69 13.90
C LEU A 87 16.61 -6.89 13.25
N ASP A 88 17.15 -7.84 14.02
CA ASP A 88 17.71 -9.08 13.46
C ASP A 88 16.63 -9.89 12.71
N PHE A 89 15.46 -10.06 13.32
CA PHE A 89 14.36 -10.79 12.68
C PHE A 89 13.92 -10.13 11.37
N TYR A 90 13.54 -8.84 11.41
CA TYR A 90 13.02 -8.15 10.23
C TYR A 90 14.07 -8.00 9.13
N SER A 91 15.36 -7.84 9.47
CA SER A 91 16.41 -7.74 8.47
C SER A 91 16.90 -9.08 7.94
N ARG A 92 17.36 -9.99 8.81
CA ARG A 92 17.98 -11.25 8.40
C ARG A 92 16.97 -12.30 7.96
N VAL A 93 15.83 -12.40 8.64
CA VAL A 93 14.81 -13.44 8.34
C VAL A 93 13.87 -12.97 7.24
N LEU A 94 13.41 -11.73 7.32
CA LEU A 94 12.44 -11.18 6.36
C LEU A 94 13.07 -10.36 5.23
N GLY A 95 14.37 -10.02 5.31
CA GLY A 95 15.07 -9.33 4.22
C GLY A 95 14.80 -7.82 4.15
N MET A 96 14.29 -7.20 5.23
CA MET A 96 14.02 -5.77 5.26
C MET A 96 15.27 -4.95 5.62
N SER A 97 15.31 -3.72 5.14
CA SER A 97 16.33 -2.72 5.45
C SER A 97 15.82 -1.70 6.47
N LEU A 98 16.69 -1.24 7.35
CA LEU A 98 16.42 -0.07 8.19
C LEU A 98 16.54 1.21 7.35
N LEU A 99 15.42 1.87 7.10
CA LEU A 99 15.36 3.08 6.27
C LEU A 99 15.69 4.34 7.07
N LYS A 100 15.12 4.41 8.28
CA LYS A 100 15.28 5.52 9.22
C LYS A 100 15.13 5.03 10.65
N ARG A 101 15.90 5.63 11.56
CA ARG A 101 15.68 5.59 13.00
C ARG A 101 15.41 7.00 13.50
N LEU A 102 14.43 7.14 14.38
CA LEU A 102 14.16 8.39 15.12
C LEU A 102 14.22 8.07 16.61
N ASP A 103 15.03 8.83 17.35
CA ASP A 103 15.10 8.75 18.81
C ASP A 103 14.40 9.97 19.41
N LEU A 104 13.52 9.75 20.39
CA LEU A 104 12.76 10.81 21.05
C LEU A 104 13.06 10.78 22.56
N PRO A 105 14.19 11.37 23.00
CA PRO A 105 14.70 11.22 24.37
C PRO A 105 13.75 11.73 25.45
N ASP A 106 13.09 12.86 25.19
CA ASP A 106 12.14 13.48 26.12
C ASP A 106 10.94 12.55 26.41
N MET A 107 10.60 11.68 25.46
CA MET A 107 9.50 10.71 25.57
C MET A 107 9.98 9.28 25.80
N LYS A 108 11.30 9.06 25.83
CA LYS A 108 11.95 7.75 26.08
C LYS A 108 11.46 6.63 25.15
N PHE A 109 11.37 6.91 23.85
CA PHE A 109 11.15 5.86 22.86
C PHE A 109 11.93 6.11 21.56
N SER A 110 12.10 5.05 20.79
CA SER A 110 12.71 5.06 19.46
C SER A 110 11.76 4.44 18.43
N LEU A 111 11.80 4.96 17.20
CA LEU A 111 11.09 4.44 16.04
C LEU A 111 12.09 3.89 15.03
N TYR A 112 11.84 2.70 14.49
CA TYR A 112 12.63 2.07 13.45
C TYR A 112 11.74 1.77 12.25
N PHE A 113 11.98 2.44 11.12
CA PHE A 113 11.20 2.26 9.90
C PHE A 113 11.88 1.24 9.00
N MET A 114 11.27 0.06 8.87
CA MET A 114 11.74 -1.07 8.08
C MET A 114 10.99 -1.13 6.74
N GLY A 115 11.71 -1.33 5.64
CA GLY A 115 11.13 -1.50 4.31
C GLY A 115 12.02 -2.35 3.40
N TYR A 116 11.60 -2.58 2.15
CA TYR A 116 12.36 -3.38 1.18
C TYR A 116 13.21 -2.53 0.22
N GLU A 117 13.32 -1.22 0.49
CA GLU A 117 14.15 -0.32 -0.31
C GLU A 117 15.64 -0.51 -0.01
N ASP A 118 16.47 -0.18 -1.00
CA ASP A 118 17.92 -0.14 -0.86
C ASP A 118 18.35 1.15 -0.14
N PRO A 119 18.93 1.07 1.08
CA PRO A 119 19.39 2.24 1.82
C PRO A 119 20.49 3.05 1.12
N ALA A 120 21.19 2.46 0.14
CA ALA A 120 22.19 3.17 -0.67
C ALA A 120 21.57 4.16 -1.66
N SER A 121 20.28 3.98 -2.01
CA SER A 121 19.52 4.92 -2.83
C SER A 121 18.96 6.11 -2.05
N ALA A 122 19.00 6.03 -0.71
CA ALA A 122 18.43 7.05 0.15
C ALA A 122 19.31 8.30 0.17
N PRO A 123 18.71 9.52 0.18
CA PRO A 123 19.47 10.75 0.33
C PRO A 123 20.35 10.75 1.58
N SER A 124 21.51 11.42 1.49
CA SER A 124 22.40 11.63 2.62
C SER A 124 21.92 12.74 3.55
N ASP A 125 21.21 13.75 3.01
CA ASP A 125 20.62 14.80 3.83
C ASP A 125 19.54 14.20 4.77
N PRO A 126 19.58 14.49 6.08
CA PRO A 126 18.65 13.89 7.03
C PRO A 126 17.17 14.24 6.80
N VAL A 127 16.88 15.43 6.28
CA VAL A 127 15.51 15.89 6.01
C VAL A 127 15.00 15.21 4.73
N GLU A 128 15.80 15.24 3.66
CA GLU A 128 15.47 14.55 2.42
C GLU A 128 15.32 13.04 2.62
N ARG A 129 16.17 12.41 3.45
CA ARG A 129 16.03 10.99 3.81
C ARG A 129 14.71 10.71 4.52
N THR A 130 14.22 11.65 5.32
CA THR A 130 12.93 11.51 6.01
C THR A 130 11.78 11.55 5.01
N VAL A 131 11.80 12.51 4.08
CA VAL A 131 10.83 12.60 2.98
C VAL A 131 10.87 11.33 2.13
N TRP A 132 12.07 10.86 1.78
CA TRP A 132 12.25 9.62 1.03
C TRP A 132 11.69 8.41 1.78
N THR A 133 11.97 8.27 3.08
CA THR A 133 11.48 7.14 3.89
C THR A 133 9.96 7.14 3.98
N PHE A 134 9.34 8.29 4.25
CA PHE A 134 7.88 8.40 4.37
C PHE A 134 7.16 8.44 3.03
N GLY A 135 7.91 8.55 1.92
CA GLY A 135 7.42 8.30 0.57
C GLY A 135 7.25 6.81 0.24
N GLN A 136 7.81 5.89 1.04
CA GLN A 136 7.75 4.46 0.79
C GLN A 136 6.43 3.86 1.29
N LYS A 137 5.83 2.99 0.46
CA LYS A 137 4.55 2.34 0.74
C LYS A 137 4.73 1.14 1.67
N ALA A 138 3.74 0.89 2.52
CA ALA A 138 3.62 -0.34 3.31
C ALA A 138 4.88 -0.73 4.12
N THR A 139 5.56 0.26 4.73
CA THR A 139 6.67 0.02 5.66
C THR A 139 6.18 -0.54 7.00
N ILE A 140 7.10 -1.09 7.79
CA ILE A 140 6.86 -1.50 9.18
C ILE A 140 7.54 -0.50 10.11
N GLU A 141 6.76 0.15 10.97
CA GLU A 141 7.26 0.99 12.05
C GLU A 141 7.39 0.14 13.32
N LEU A 142 8.61 -0.02 13.83
CA LEU A 142 8.85 -0.66 15.11
C LEU A 142 9.06 0.41 16.18
N THR A 143 8.17 0.45 17.16
CA THR A 143 8.23 1.40 18.28
C THR A 143 8.78 0.71 19.52
N HIS A 144 9.95 1.16 19.98
CA HIS A 144 10.59 0.66 21.19
C HIS A 144 10.48 1.69 22.32
N ASN A 145 9.76 1.34 23.39
CA ASN A 145 9.77 2.12 24.62
C ASN A 145 10.98 1.72 25.47
N TRP A 146 11.81 2.69 25.85
CA TRP A 146 13.09 2.42 26.49
C TRP A 146 12.91 1.76 27.86
N GLY A 147 13.75 0.77 28.15
CA GLY A 147 13.75 0.02 29.40
C GLY A 147 12.89 -1.25 29.38
N THR A 148 11.97 -1.40 28.42
CA THR A 148 11.13 -2.61 28.29
C THR A 148 11.93 -3.87 27.98
N GLU A 149 13.08 -3.73 27.33
CA GLU A 149 14.05 -4.78 27.03
C GLU A 149 14.67 -5.40 28.29
N SER A 150 14.79 -4.59 29.35
CA SER A 150 15.47 -4.94 30.60
C SER A 150 14.52 -5.12 31.79
N ASP A 151 13.24 -4.83 31.63
CA ASP A 151 12.24 -4.93 32.69
C ASP A 151 11.82 -6.40 32.92
N PRO A 152 12.12 -7.00 34.08
CA PRO A 152 11.72 -8.38 34.38
C PRO A 152 10.20 -8.52 34.61
N ASP A 153 9.52 -7.42 34.94
CA ASP A 153 8.09 -7.40 35.19
C ASP A 153 7.26 -7.14 33.92
N PHE A 154 7.91 -6.71 32.84
CA PHE A 154 7.25 -6.49 31.55
C PHE A 154 6.72 -7.79 30.94
N LYS A 155 5.39 -7.93 30.91
CA LYS A 155 4.68 -9.14 30.44
C LYS A 155 4.58 -9.25 28.91
N GLY A 156 5.12 -8.28 28.18
CA GLY A 156 4.99 -8.17 26.73
C GLY A 156 3.85 -7.24 26.31
N TYR A 157 3.83 -6.86 25.03
CA TYR A 157 2.76 -6.06 24.45
C TYR A 157 1.54 -6.93 24.11
N HIS A 158 0.35 -6.34 24.22
CA HIS A 158 -0.86 -6.97 23.71
C HIS A 158 -0.86 -6.94 22.17
N ASN A 159 -0.52 -8.06 21.56
CA ASN A 159 -0.41 -8.21 20.10
C ASN A 159 -1.74 -8.53 19.40
N GLY A 160 -2.87 -8.54 20.14
CA GLY A 160 -4.19 -8.83 19.56
C GLY A 160 -4.43 -10.31 19.25
N ASN A 161 -3.50 -11.20 19.58
CA ASN A 161 -3.52 -12.62 19.19
C ASN A 161 -3.99 -13.55 20.32
N SER A 162 -4.65 -13.00 21.33
CA SER A 162 -5.40 -13.72 22.36
C SER A 162 -6.74 -14.21 21.80
N GLU A 163 -7.32 -15.25 22.40
CA GLU A 163 -8.60 -15.79 21.91
C GLU A 163 -9.75 -14.76 21.97
N PRO A 164 -10.65 -14.74 20.98
CA PRO A 164 -10.68 -15.60 19.79
C PRO A 164 -9.69 -15.15 18.70
N ARG A 165 -8.89 -16.09 18.18
CA ARG A 165 -7.92 -15.78 17.11
C ARG A 165 -8.61 -15.61 15.74
N GLY A 166 -8.19 -14.59 14.98
CA GLY A 166 -8.72 -14.27 13.64
C GLY A 166 -7.95 -14.87 12.45
N PHE A 167 -6.89 -15.66 12.66
CA PHE A 167 -6.02 -16.11 11.57
C PHE A 167 -6.52 -17.40 10.91
N GLY A 168 -6.43 -17.44 9.58
CA GLY A 168 -6.88 -18.56 8.76
C GLY A 168 -6.05 -19.84 8.97
N LYS A 169 -6.67 -21.01 8.77
CA LYS A 169 -5.99 -22.34 8.82
C LYS A 169 -5.80 -22.94 7.43
N MET A 170 -5.58 -22.10 6.43
CA MET A 170 -5.51 -22.55 5.04
C MET A 170 -4.23 -23.35 4.81
N LYS A 171 -4.37 -24.58 4.29
CA LYS A 171 -3.24 -25.46 3.99
C LYS A 171 -2.38 -24.83 2.89
N GLY A 172 -1.07 -24.83 3.07
CA GLY A 172 -0.12 -24.28 2.09
C GLY A 172 0.20 -22.78 2.27
N ILE A 173 -0.25 -22.16 3.36
CA ILE A 173 0.16 -20.84 3.83
C ILE A 173 0.94 -21.02 5.14
N ALA A 174 2.09 -20.36 5.25
CA ALA A 174 2.89 -20.40 6.47
C ALA A 174 2.55 -19.20 7.36
N PHE A 175 2.52 -19.43 8.67
CA PHE A 175 2.33 -18.41 9.68
C PHE A 175 3.55 -18.40 10.60
N ILE A 176 4.16 -17.24 10.76
CA ILE A 176 5.26 -17.04 11.72
C ILE A 176 4.83 -16.02 12.76
N LYS A 177 5.47 -16.06 13.92
CA LYS A 177 5.38 -15.00 14.91
C LYS A 177 6.67 -14.18 14.85
N ASP A 178 6.52 -12.87 14.87
CA ASP A 178 7.66 -11.99 15.15
C ASP A 178 8.10 -12.14 16.63
N PRO A 179 9.21 -11.50 17.04
CA PRO A 179 9.70 -11.58 18.41
C PRO A 179 8.71 -11.13 19.50
N ASP A 180 7.76 -10.26 19.16
CA ASP A 180 6.73 -9.74 20.07
C ASP A 180 5.38 -10.48 19.96
N GLY A 181 5.33 -11.52 19.11
CA GLY A 181 4.20 -12.44 18.96
C GLY A 181 3.12 -11.99 17.97
N TYR A 182 3.36 -10.95 17.16
CA TYR A 182 2.52 -10.59 16.03
C TYR A 182 2.59 -11.68 14.96
N TRP A 183 1.44 -12.09 14.43
CA TRP A 183 1.38 -13.07 13.34
C TRP A 183 1.68 -12.40 12.00
N ILE A 184 2.51 -13.08 11.21
CA ILE A 184 2.84 -12.70 9.84
C ILE A 184 2.53 -13.89 8.94
N GLU A 185 1.73 -13.66 7.91
CA GLU A 185 1.48 -14.62 6.84
C GLU A 185 2.62 -14.58 5.82
N ILE A 186 3.16 -15.74 5.48
CA ILE A 186 4.23 -15.92 4.50
C ILE A 186 3.75 -16.85 3.40
N PHE A 187 3.94 -16.41 2.16
CA PHE A 187 3.58 -17.15 0.96
C PHE A 187 4.82 -17.61 0.22
N ASP A 188 4.85 -18.89 -0.17
CA ASP A 188 5.79 -19.36 -1.18
C ASP A 188 5.22 -19.07 -2.57
N LEU A 189 5.89 -18.18 -3.31
CA LEU A 189 5.49 -17.77 -4.67
C LEU A 189 5.40 -18.95 -5.64
N LYS A 190 6.13 -20.05 -5.42
CA LYS A 190 6.09 -21.24 -6.28
C LYS A 190 4.80 -22.05 -6.09
N THR A 191 4.23 -22.03 -4.89
CA THR A 191 3.08 -22.85 -4.55
C THR A 191 1.80 -22.04 -4.42
N ILE A 192 1.88 -20.73 -4.17
CA ILE A 192 0.71 -19.91 -3.82
C ILE A 192 -0.39 -19.97 -4.88
N GLY A 193 -0.05 -19.95 -6.17
CA GLY A 193 -1.04 -20.05 -7.24
C GLY A 193 -1.82 -21.38 -7.23
N LYS A 194 -1.18 -22.49 -6.85
CA LYS A 194 -1.86 -23.79 -6.68
C LYS A 194 -2.70 -23.81 -5.40
N THR A 195 -2.13 -23.28 -4.31
CA THR A 195 -2.81 -23.16 -3.01
C THR A 195 -4.12 -22.40 -3.14
N THR A 196 -4.11 -21.23 -3.79
CA THR A 196 -5.32 -20.42 -3.98
C THR A 196 -6.30 -21.03 -4.96
N ALA A 197 -5.83 -21.66 -6.05
CA ALA A 197 -6.70 -22.36 -7.00
C ALA A 197 -7.47 -23.53 -6.36
N SER A 198 -6.86 -24.22 -5.40
CA SER A 198 -7.51 -25.34 -4.69
C SER A 198 -8.61 -24.92 -3.71
N ALA A 199 -8.67 -23.64 -3.35
CA ALA A 199 -9.65 -23.08 -2.42
C ALA A 199 -10.71 -22.20 -3.09
N ALA A 200 -10.59 -21.96 -4.40
CA ALA A 200 -11.44 -21.08 -5.19
C ALA A 200 -12.57 -21.83 -5.93
#